data_AF-A0A6A2WDT8-F1
#
_entry.id   AF-A0A6A2WDT8-F1
#
_cell.length_a   1.000
_cell.length_b   1.000
_cell.length_c   1.000
_cell.angle_alpha   90.00
_cell.angle_beta   90.00
_cell.angle_gamma   90.00
#
_symmetry.space_group_name_H-M   'P 1'
#
loop_
_entity.id
_entity.type
_entity.pdbx_description
1 polymer ?
#
loop_
_entity_poly.entity_id
_entity_poly.type
_entity_poly.pdbx_seq_one_letter_code
_entity_poly.pdbx_strand_id
1 'polypeptide(L)'
;MTMLETGEPIYSPITQEGPLLTEDLIKETEELVLRTGSVGAGCSQLLSDMQAFKAANPGCILEDFVRWISPPDWTEAEPSNEVNSSVTRGQLSCRMKKEGNLWRELWDTAKPLPTIKQTPLFDEDLAVEGILNYLEDIPTCELFQQLFVSLLSLGFTIAEEKLSGNESLSKLFYDCKDYVVATCQKSVWNDKMEDLCQVYETVEKMVVTPEEVIKTIKQAEETPAIENGNGSSELKRRFKKLSLNFGGKDKQQHRKSPPKDRKDSVDNPSRSFASFFDSKSSIFSKISPKNLSPPSSLDESDWTLV
;
A
#
# COMPACT_ATOMS: atom_id res chain seq x y z
N MET A 1 12.07 -30.32 18.93
CA MET A 1 12.40 -29.52 20.13
C MET A 1 11.54 -30.00 21.31
N THR A 2 12.04 -29.99 22.55
CA THR A 2 11.25 -30.37 23.75
C THR A 2 11.14 -29.21 24.75
N MET A 3 10.02 -29.18 25.49
CA MET A 3 9.75 -28.22 26.55
C MET A 3 10.73 -28.40 27.71
N LEU A 4 11.19 -27.30 28.28
CA LEU A 4 12.26 -27.33 29.28
C LEU A 4 11.81 -27.82 30.66
N GLU A 5 10.55 -27.60 31.06
CA GLU A 5 10.03 -28.03 32.37
C GLU A 5 9.45 -29.45 32.34
N THR A 6 8.69 -29.77 31.30
CA THR A 6 7.94 -31.05 31.22
C THR A 6 8.70 -32.13 30.44
N GLY A 7 9.65 -31.76 29.59
CA GLY A 7 10.36 -32.69 28.71
C GLY A 7 9.52 -33.21 27.52
N GLU A 8 8.26 -32.78 27.41
CA GLU A 8 7.36 -33.14 26.31
C GLU A 8 7.77 -32.44 25.01
N PRO A 9 7.41 -32.99 23.84
CA PRO A 9 7.68 -32.32 22.58
C PRO A 9 6.94 -30.96 22.47
N ILE A 10 7.56 -30.00 21.79
CA ILE A 10 6.91 -28.74 21.43
C ILE A 10 6.12 -28.93 20.13
N TYR A 11 4.85 -28.56 20.16
CA TYR A 11 3.95 -28.50 19.02
C TYR A 11 3.95 -27.09 18.43
N SER A 12 4.06 -26.99 17.11
CA SER A 12 3.94 -25.71 16.43
C SER A 12 2.49 -25.23 16.51
N PRO A 13 2.21 -24.08 17.14
CA PRO A 13 0.86 -23.55 17.15
C PRO A 13 0.43 -23.13 15.74
N ILE A 14 -0.87 -23.20 15.47
CA ILE A 14 -1.48 -22.43 14.39
C ILE A 14 -1.51 -20.98 14.89
N THR A 15 -1.05 -20.01 14.10
CA THR A 15 -1.08 -18.58 14.47
C THR A 15 -2.03 -17.79 13.56
N GLN A 16 -2.42 -16.58 13.98
CA GLN A 16 -3.13 -15.66 13.10
C GLN A 16 -2.14 -15.04 12.12
N GLU A 17 -2.54 -14.93 10.86
CA GLU A 17 -1.83 -14.10 9.89
C GLU A 17 -2.14 -12.62 10.18
N GLY A 18 -1.10 -11.82 10.34
CA GLY A 18 -1.24 -10.38 10.53
C GLY A 18 -1.68 -9.66 9.25
N PRO A 19 -2.40 -8.54 9.35
CA PRO A 19 -2.86 -7.81 8.18
C PRO A 19 -1.69 -7.23 7.37
N LEU A 20 -1.85 -7.22 6.05
CA LEU A 20 -0.99 -6.45 5.15
C LEU A 20 -1.47 -5.00 5.15
N LEU A 21 -0.78 -4.16 5.90
CA LEU A 21 -1.09 -2.73 6.01
C LEU A 21 -0.29 -1.93 4.99
N THR A 22 -0.93 -0.95 4.39
CA THR A 22 -0.24 0.07 3.58
C THR A 22 0.51 1.05 4.49
N GLU A 23 1.52 1.72 3.96
CA GLU A 23 2.39 2.64 4.73
C GLU A 23 1.61 3.77 5.44
N ASP A 24 0.56 4.27 4.82
CA ASP A 24 -0.37 5.25 5.39
C ASP A 24 -1.17 4.67 6.56
N LEU A 25 -1.69 3.45 6.43
CA LEU A 25 -2.39 2.76 7.53
C LEU A 25 -1.44 2.40 8.69
N ILE A 26 -0.20 2.04 8.41
CA ILE A 26 0.84 1.82 9.43
C ILE A 26 1.05 3.11 10.23
N LYS A 27 1.26 4.23 9.55
CA LYS A 27 1.46 5.54 10.20
C LYS A 27 0.26 5.97 11.02
N GLU A 28 -0.95 5.81 10.50
CA GLU A 28 -2.18 6.13 11.22
C GLU A 28 -2.32 5.27 12.49
N THR A 29 -2.04 3.97 12.38
CA THR A 29 -2.07 3.04 13.51
C THR A 29 -1.04 3.42 14.57
N GLU A 30 0.18 3.76 14.17
CA GLU A 30 1.24 4.22 15.08
C GLU A 30 0.86 5.54 15.77
N GLU A 31 0.29 6.50 15.05
CA GLU A 31 -0.19 7.76 15.63
C GLU A 31 -1.32 7.51 16.65
N LEU A 32 -2.26 6.62 16.32
CA LEU A 32 -3.36 6.27 17.20
C LEU A 32 -2.84 5.63 18.50
N VAL A 33 -1.86 4.73 18.39
CA VAL A 33 -1.18 4.11 19.54
C VAL A 33 -0.52 5.17 20.40
N LEU A 34 0.22 6.12 19.80
CA LEU A 34 0.86 7.21 20.54
C LEU A 34 -0.15 8.12 21.24
N ARG A 35 -1.30 8.38 20.60
CA ARG A 35 -2.34 9.28 21.14
C ARG A 35 -3.18 8.62 22.24
N THR A 36 -3.49 7.34 22.11
CA THR A 36 -4.40 6.62 23.02
C THR A 36 -3.68 5.81 24.10
N GLY A 37 -2.38 5.55 23.92
CA GLY A 37 -1.62 4.62 24.75
C GLY A 37 -2.05 3.17 24.55
N SER A 38 -2.71 2.84 23.44
CA SER A 38 -3.14 1.48 23.11
C SER A 38 -1.97 0.56 22.75
N VAL A 39 -2.27 -0.72 22.58
CA VAL A 39 -1.31 -1.73 22.13
C VAL A 39 -1.20 -1.66 20.61
N GLY A 40 0.02 -1.47 20.09
CA GLY A 40 0.26 -1.45 18.64
C GLY A 40 0.17 -2.82 17.98
N ALA A 41 0.05 -2.83 16.64
CA ALA A 41 -0.16 -4.05 15.85
C ALA A 41 0.87 -5.16 16.15
N GLY A 42 2.16 -4.81 16.28
CA GLY A 42 3.20 -5.78 16.60
C GLY A 42 3.05 -6.44 17.97
N CYS A 43 2.56 -5.70 18.97
CA CYS A 43 2.30 -6.25 20.30
C CYS A 43 1.03 -7.12 20.31
N SER A 44 0.01 -6.76 19.53
CA SER A 44 -1.21 -7.56 19.35
C SER A 44 -0.88 -8.91 18.68
N GLN A 45 -0.07 -8.90 17.61
CA GLN A 45 0.40 -10.13 16.97
C GLN A 45 1.17 -11.01 17.97
N LEU A 46 2.15 -10.43 18.67
CA LEU A 46 2.95 -11.18 19.65
C LEU A 46 2.08 -11.80 20.74
N LEU A 47 1.08 -11.06 21.26
CA LEU A 47 0.14 -11.57 22.24
C LEU A 47 -0.69 -12.73 21.68
N SER A 48 -1.20 -12.60 20.45
CA SER A 48 -1.92 -13.66 19.74
C SER A 48 -1.07 -14.94 19.60
N ASP A 49 0.20 -14.80 19.20
CA ASP A 49 1.11 -15.93 19.03
C ASP A 49 1.42 -16.61 20.36
N MET A 50 1.63 -15.84 21.44
CA MET A 50 1.83 -16.39 22.78
C MET A 50 0.60 -17.15 23.28
N GLN A 51 -0.60 -16.64 23.03
CA GLN A 51 -1.85 -17.31 23.40
C GLN A 51 -2.00 -18.65 22.68
N ALA A 52 -1.70 -18.68 21.37
CA ALA A 52 -1.78 -19.88 20.54
C ALA A 52 -0.73 -20.91 20.98
N PHE A 53 0.50 -20.47 21.25
CA PHE A 53 1.59 -21.32 21.73
C PHE A 53 1.25 -21.97 23.07
N LYS A 54 0.72 -21.20 24.03
CA LYS A 54 0.27 -21.73 25.33
C LYS A 54 -0.88 -22.72 25.21
N ALA A 55 -1.76 -22.54 24.22
CA ALA A 55 -2.86 -23.48 23.97
C ALA A 55 -2.37 -24.80 23.38
N ALA A 56 -1.39 -24.75 22.48
CA ALA A 56 -0.79 -25.93 21.86
C ALA A 56 0.17 -26.69 22.81
N ASN A 57 0.78 -25.98 23.77
CA ASN A 57 1.83 -26.52 24.64
C ASN A 57 1.51 -26.29 26.13
N PRO A 58 0.66 -27.13 26.76
CA PRO A 58 0.38 -27.03 28.18
C PRO A 58 1.64 -27.18 29.04
N GLY A 59 1.82 -26.28 30.01
CA GLY A 59 3.01 -26.29 30.89
C GLY A 59 4.25 -25.62 30.30
N CYS A 60 4.16 -25.03 29.10
CA CYS A 60 5.26 -24.26 28.52
C CYS A 60 5.60 -23.01 29.33
N ILE A 61 6.85 -22.58 29.22
CA ILE A 61 7.35 -21.31 29.76
C ILE A 61 7.80 -20.35 28.66
N LEU A 62 8.09 -19.09 29.00
CA LEU A 62 8.52 -18.06 28.04
C LEU A 62 9.76 -18.50 27.25
N GLU A 63 10.66 -19.21 27.90
CA GLU A 63 11.87 -19.76 27.31
C GLU A 63 11.58 -20.74 26.16
N ASP A 64 10.54 -21.57 26.29
CA ASP A 64 10.12 -22.49 25.22
C ASP A 64 9.57 -21.72 24.02
N PHE A 65 8.79 -20.66 24.29
CA PHE A 65 8.28 -19.79 23.24
C PHE A 65 9.39 -19.02 22.52
N VAL A 66 10.35 -18.44 23.26
CA VAL A 66 11.48 -17.72 22.69
C VAL A 66 12.34 -18.64 21.83
N ARG A 67 12.59 -19.88 22.27
CA ARG A 67 13.30 -20.89 21.48
C ARG A 67 12.61 -21.21 20.16
N TRP A 68 11.29 -21.11 20.10
CA TRP A 68 10.49 -21.34 18.89
C TRP A 68 10.45 -20.10 17.98
N ILE A 69 10.07 -18.92 18.49
CA ILE A 69 9.81 -17.72 17.67
C ILE A 69 11.06 -16.86 17.40
N SER A 70 12.04 -16.89 18.31
CA SER A 70 13.30 -16.13 18.19
C SER A 70 14.48 -16.97 18.68
N PRO A 71 14.88 -18.03 17.94
CA PRO A 71 16.05 -18.84 18.30
C PRO A 71 17.32 -18.04 18.64
N PRO A 72 17.63 -16.90 17.98
CA PRO A 72 18.77 -16.07 18.33
C PRO A 72 18.72 -15.44 19.75
N ASP A 73 17.53 -15.34 20.35
CA ASP A 73 17.35 -14.84 21.72
C ASP A 73 17.53 -15.91 22.81
N TRP A 74 17.85 -17.13 22.41
CA TRP A 74 18.22 -18.21 23.30
C TRP A 74 19.71 -18.49 23.23
N THR A 75 20.37 -18.54 24.39
CA THR A 75 21.77 -18.94 24.51
C THR A 75 21.83 -20.34 25.10
N GLU A 76 22.35 -21.30 24.34
CA GLU A 76 22.62 -22.63 24.86
C GLU A 76 23.67 -22.57 25.98
N ALA A 77 23.58 -23.49 26.94
CA ALA A 77 24.58 -23.52 27.99
C ALA A 77 25.86 -24.16 27.46
N GLU A 78 26.99 -23.49 27.67
CA GLU A 78 28.30 -24.06 27.37
C GLU A 78 28.51 -25.34 28.20
N PRO A 79 29.07 -26.41 27.60
CA PRO A 79 29.37 -27.63 28.33
C PRO A 79 30.45 -27.33 29.38
N SER A 80 30.05 -27.16 30.63
CA SER A 80 30.98 -27.06 31.75
C SER A 80 31.63 -28.42 31.97
N ASN A 81 32.95 -28.52 31.80
CA ASN A 81 33.76 -29.72 32.05
C ASN A 81 33.85 -30.13 33.54
N GLU A 82 32.96 -29.63 34.40
CA GLU A 82 32.96 -29.91 35.83
C GLU A 82 31.84 -30.90 36.20
N VAL A 83 32.26 -32.01 36.79
CA VAL A 83 31.47 -33.24 37.06
C VAL A 83 30.36 -33.06 38.11
N ASN A 84 30.10 -31.85 38.61
CA ASN A 84 29.15 -31.58 39.69
C ASN A 84 28.19 -30.41 39.43
N SER A 85 27.82 -30.15 38.18
CA SER A 85 26.86 -29.10 37.85
C SER A 85 25.55 -29.70 37.39
N SER A 86 24.48 -29.43 38.13
CA SER A 86 23.09 -29.58 37.70
C SER A 86 22.96 -29.17 36.24
N VAL A 87 22.36 -30.02 35.40
CA VAL A 87 22.08 -29.84 33.96
C VAL A 87 22.15 -28.36 33.58
N THR A 88 23.21 -27.97 32.89
CA THR A 88 23.44 -26.58 32.46
C THR A 88 22.32 -26.21 31.50
N ARG A 89 21.26 -25.60 32.03
CA ARG A 89 20.09 -25.19 31.25
C ARG A 89 20.44 -23.93 30.50
N GLY A 90 20.13 -23.87 29.21
CA GLY A 90 20.29 -22.65 28.42
C GLY A 90 19.51 -21.48 29.03
N GLN A 91 19.76 -20.28 28.52
CA GLN A 91 19.22 -19.05 29.11
C GLN A 91 18.79 -18.03 28.06
N LEU A 92 17.82 -17.19 28.43
CA LEU A 92 17.40 -16.04 27.64
C LEU A 92 18.55 -15.04 27.45
N SER A 93 18.54 -14.34 26.30
CA SER A 93 19.47 -13.27 25.97
C SER A 93 19.40 -12.10 26.96
N CYS A 94 20.46 -11.28 27.03
CA CYS A 94 20.52 -10.14 27.95
C CYS A 94 19.36 -9.16 27.75
N ARG A 95 18.91 -8.93 26.50
CA ARG A 95 17.77 -8.04 26.21
C ARG A 95 16.43 -8.59 26.72
N MET A 96 16.29 -9.92 26.71
CA MET A 96 15.08 -10.61 27.14
C MET A 96 14.98 -10.74 28.67
N LYS A 97 16.11 -10.69 29.38
CA LYS A 97 16.19 -10.69 30.84
C LYS A 97 16.03 -9.31 31.49
N LYS A 98 15.98 -8.24 30.70
CA LYS A 98 15.87 -6.87 31.21
C LYS A 98 14.59 -6.71 32.04
N GLU A 99 14.67 -6.00 33.15
CA GLU A 99 13.49 -5.65 33.94
C GLU A 99 12.55 -4.74 33.12
N GLY A 100 11.23 -4.98 33.22
CA GLY A 100 10.23 -4.34 32.35
C GLY A 100 10.29 -4.78 30.88
N ASN A 101 10.72 -6.03 30.63
CA ASN A 101 10.70 -6.58 29.28
C ASN A 101 9.25 -6.83 28.83
N LEU A 102 8.87 -6.16 27.75
CA LEU A 102 7.52 -6.22 27.17
C LEU A 102 7.06 -7.65 26.83
N TRP A 103 7.95 -8.51 26.33
CA TRP A 103 7.56 -9.88 25.99
C TRP A 103 7.20 -10.68 27.22
N ARG A 104 7.90 -10.46 28.34
CA ARG A 104 7.57 -11.08 29.62
C ARG A 104 6.22 -10.58 30.15
N GLU A 105 5.97 -9.28 30.09
CA GLU A 105 4.68 -8.70 30.51
C GLU A 105 3.51 -9.23 29.66
N LEU A 106 3.69 -9.31 28.34
CA LEU A 106 2.70 -9.91 27.44
C LEU A 106 2.53 -11.41 27.72
N TRP A 107 3.63 -12.13 27.98
CA TRP A 107 3.57 -13.55 28.31
C TRP A 107 2.77 -13.79 29.58
N ASP A 108 3.00 -13.01 30.64
CA ASP A 108 2.31 -13.18 31.92
C ASP A 108 0.81 -12.90 31.81
N THR A 109 0.41 -12.02 30.89
CA THR A 109 -1.00 -11.70 30.61
C THR A 109 -1.66 -12.62 29.58
N ALA A 110 -0.87 -13.30 28.74
CA ALA A 110 -1.36 -14.20 27.70
C ALA A 110 -2.06 -15.44 28.29
N LYS A 111 -3.29 -15.69 27.86
CA LYS A 111 -4.09 -16.87 28.22
C LYS A 111 -3.88 -17.99 27.19
N PRO A 112 -3.96 -19.27 27.58
CA PRO A 112 -3.92 -20.38 26.62
C PRO A 112 -5.21 -20.38 25.78
N LEU A 113 -5.17 -19.75 24.59
CA LEU A 113 -6.30 -19.66 23.68
C LEU A 113 -5.87 -20.10 22.27
N PRO A 114 -6.51 -21.11 21.67
CA PRO A 114 -6.26 -21.48 20.28
C PRO A 114 -6.78 -20.39 19.35
N THR A 115 -6.17 -20.25 18.18
CA THR A 115 -6.44 -19.22 17.16
C THR A 115 -7.92 -19.00 16.86
N ILE A 116 -8.70 -20.09 16.72
CA ILE A 116 -10.15 -20.04 16.46
C ILE A 116 -10.97 -19.32 17.56
N LYS A 117 -10.41 -19.14 18.76
CA LYS A 117 -11.04 -18.47 19.91
C LYS A 117 -10.41 -17.11 20.24
N GLN A 118 -9.37 -16.71 19.53
CA GLN A 118 -8.71 -15.43 19.75
C GLN A 118 -9.51 -14.31 19.08
N THR A 119 -9.31 -13.08 19.55
CA THR A 119 -9.80 -11.91 18.83
C THR A 119 -9.03 -11.79 17.51
N PRO A 120 -9.72 -11.61 16.37
CA PRO A 120 -9.08 -11.38 15.08
C PRO A 120 -8.11 -10.19 15.14
N LEU A 121 -6.90 -10.35 14.62
CA LEU A 121 -5.93 -9.26 14.48
C LEU A 121 -6.35 -8.23 13.42
N PHE A 122 -7.19 -8.65 12.49
CA PHE A 122 -7.76 -7.83 11.44
C PHE A 122 -9.26 -8.08 11.35
N ASP A 123 -10.02 -7.00 11.37
CA ASP A 123 -11.46 -7.04 11.19
C ASP A 123 -11.76 -6.74 9.71
N GLU A 124 -11.99 -7.81 8.95
CA GLU A 124 -12.26 -7.73 7.50
C GLU A 124 -13.55 -6.96 7.22
N ASP A 125 -14.59 -7.17 8.03
CA ASP A 125 -15.88 -6.51 7.85
C ASP A 125 -15.73 -4.99 8.06
N LEU A 126 -15.06 -4.59 9.15
CA LEU A 126 -14.78 -3.19 9.43
C LEU A 126 -13.90 -2.55 8.35
N ALA A 127 -12.91 -3.27 7.83
CA ALA A 127 -12.05 -2.77 6.76
C ALA A 127 -12.84 -2.55 5.47
N VAL A 128 -13.73 -3.49 5.10
CA VAL A 128 -14.60 -3.37 3.93
C VAL A 128 -15.55 -2.19 4.08
N GLU A 129 -16.19 -2.05 5.24
CA GLU A 129 -17.04 -0.88 5.53
C GLU A 129 -16.25 0.43 5.41
N GLY A 130 -15.02 0.47 5.94
CA GLY A 130 -14.12 1.62 5.80
C GLY A 130 -13.83 1.99 4.35
N ILE A 131 -13.55 0.98 3.50
CA ILE A 131 -13.32 1.18 2.06
C ILE A 131 -14.58 1.71 1.37
N LEU A 132 -15.75 1.15 1.68
CA LEU A 132 -17.02 1.58 1.07
C LEU A 132 -17.38 3.00 1.47
N ASN A 133 -17.23 3.35 2.75
CA ASN A 133 -17.45 4.70 3.25
C ASN A 133 -16.49 5.69 2.58
N TYR A 134 -15.20 5.33 2.44
CA TYR A 134 -14.22 6.16 1.73
C TYR A 134 -14.65 6.40 0.28
N LEU A 135 -15.10 5.37 -0.44
CA LEU A 135 -15.54 5.50 -1.83
C LEU A 135 -16.86 6.27 -1.99
N GLU A 136 -17.74 6.25 -0.98
CA GLU A 136 -18.96 7.03 -0.95
C GLU A 136 -18.66 8.53 -0.73
N ASP A 137 -17.70 8.83 0.15
CA ASP A 137 -17.39 10.19 0.59
C ASP A 137 -16.24 10.87 -0.19
N ILE A 138 -15.50 10.14 -1.02
CA ILE A 138 -14.34 10.68 -1.74
C ILE A 138 -14.69 11.93 -2.56
N PRO A 139 -13.99 13.06 -2.36
CA PRO A 139 -14.18 14.25 -3.19
C PRO A 139 -13.89 13.97 -4.67
N THR A 140 -14.71 14.52 -5.57
CA THR A 140 -14.53 14.31 -7.03
C THR A 140 -13.14 14.71 -7.52
N CYS A 141 -12.53 15.74 -6.92
CA CYS A 141 -11.17 16.16 -7.26
C CYS A 141 -10.11 15.12 -6.87
N GLU A 142 -10.25 14.45 -5.72
CA GLU A 142 -9.33 13.41 -5.27
C GLU A 142 -9.49 12.13 -6.09
N LEU A 143 -10.73 11.74 -6.39
CA LEU A 143 -11.00 10.62 -7.29
C LEU A 143 -10.40 10.86 -8.68
N PHE A 144 -10.57 12.08 -9.23
CA PHE A 144 -9.97 12.45 -10.50
C PHE A 144 -8.44 12.37 -10.45
N GLN A 145 -7.81 12.82 -9.36
CA GLN A 145 -6.36 12.75 -9.21
C GLN A 145 -5.84 11.31 -9.25
N GLN A 146 -6.51 10.40 -8.55
CA GLN A 146 -6.16 8.97 -8.58
C GLN A 146 -6.32 8.38 -9.98
N LEU A 147 -7.46 8.62 -10.63
CA LEU A 147 -7.74 8.12 -11.98
C LEU A 147 -6.79 8.69 -13.03
N PHE A 148 -6.45 9.98 -12.93
CA PHE A 148 -5.60 10.67 -13.89
C PHE A 148 -4.21 10.03 -13.95
N VAL A 149 -3.58 9.79 -12.80
CA VAL A 149 -2.24 9.17 -12.75
C VAL A 149 -2.26 7.76 -13.32
N SER A 150 -3.31 6.98 -13.02
CA SER A 150 -3.47 5.63 -13.59
C SER A 150 -3.64 5.65 -15.11
N LEU A 151 -4.51 6.52 -15.63
CA LEU A 151 -4.74 6.65 -17.08
C LEU A 151 -3.52 7.18 -17.83
N LEU A 152 -2.85 8.18 -17.26
CA LEU A 152 -1.61 8.74 -17.79
C LEU A 152 -0.54 7.65 -17.89
N SER A 153 -0.32 6.90 -16.80
CA SER A 153 0.65 5.81 -16.77
C SER A 153 0.34 4.72 -17.81
N LEU A 154 -0.94 4.32 -17.92
CA LEU A 154 -1.38 3.36 -18.93
C LEU A 154 -1.10 3.85 -20.36
N GLY A 155 -1.39 5.12 -20.65
CA GLY A 155 -1.11 5.72 -21.95
C GLY A 155 0.37 5.67 -22.31
N PHE A 156 1.26 5.94 -21.35
CA PHE A 156 2.70 5.83 -21.54
C PHE A 156 3.16 4.39 -21.77
N THR A 157 2.61 3.41 -21.06
CA THR A 157 2.91 1.99 -21.30
C THR A 157 2.53 1.55 -22.72
N ILE A 158 1.35 1.96 -23.20
CA ILE A 158 0.90 1.66 -24.57
C ILE A 158 1.79 2.36 -25.60
N ALA A 159 2.21 3.60 -25.33
CA ALA A 159 3.10 4.34 -26.22
C ALA A 159 4.52 3.74 -26.27
N GLU A 160 5.03 3.25 -25.14
CA GLU A 160 6.36 2.61 -25.05
C GLU A 160 6.48 1.39 -25.97
N GLU A 161 5.45 0.54 -26.00
CA GLU A 161 5.41 -0.62 -26.89
C GLU A 161 5.56 -0.21 -28.36
N LYS A 162 4.93 0.90 -28.76
CA LYS A 162 4.93 1.39 -30.14
C LYS A 162 6.18 2.18 -30.52
N LEU A 163 6.78 2.90 -29.57
CA LEU A 163 7.85 3.86 -29.82
C LEU A 163 9.25 3.32 -29.50
N SER A 164 9.38 2.26 -28.69
CA SER A 164 10.66 1.65 -28.32
C SER A 164 11.47 1.16 -29.54
N GLY A 165 10.80 0.74 -30.61
CA GLY A 165 11.43 0.30 -31.86
C GLY A 165 11.94 1.43 -32.77
N ASN A 166 11.63 2.69 -32.49
CA ASN A 166 12.03 3.83 -33.32
C ASN A 166 13.14 4.65 -32.62
N GLU A 167 14.40 4.44 -33.02
CA GLU A 167 15.58 5.11 -32.43
C GLU A 167 15.50 6.64 -32.45
N SER A 168 14.80 7.22 -33.43
CA SER A 168 14.70 8.68 -33.55
C SER A 168 13.69 9.31 -32.59
N LEU A 169 12.70 8.54 -32.11
CA LEU A 169 11.65 9.00 -31.21
C LEU A 169 11.83 8.49 -29.78
N SER A 170 12.50 7.34 -29.61
CA SER A 170 12.67 6.67 -28.32
C SER A 170 13.29 7.58 -27.27
N LYS A 171 14.34 8.33 -27.64
CA LYS A 171 15.00 9.29 -26.73
C LYS A 171 14.02 10.33 -26.20
N LEU A 172 13.28 10.99 -27.09
CA LEU A 172 12.34 12.02 -26.70
C LEU A 172 11.17 11.42 -25.90
N PHE A 173 10.71 10.21 -26.23
CA PHE A 173 9.71 9.49 -25.46
C PHE A 173 10.18 9.21 -24.02
N TYR A 174 11.40 8.70 -23.83
CA TYR A 174 11.94 8.46 -22.49
C TYR A 174 12.13 9.75 -21.70
N ASP A 175 12.56 10.84 -22.34
CA ASP A 175 12.60 12.15 -21.71
C ASP A 175 11.21 12.60 -21.22
N CYS A 176 10.14 12.32 -21.99
CA CYS A 176 8.75 12.58 -21.59
C CYS A 176 8.34 11.72 -20.39
N LYS A 177 8.65 10.42 -20.46
CA LYS A 177 8.31 9.44 -19.43
C LYS A 177 8.97 9.79 -18.11
N ASP A 178 10.26 10.11 -18.13
CA ASP A 178 11.03 10.51 -16.95
C ASP A 178 10.49 11.81 -16.34
N TYR A 179 10.11 12.78 -17.18
CA TYR A 179 9.48 14.01 -16.70
C TYR A 179 8.14 13.75 -16.00
N VAL A 180 7.28 12.91 -16.57
CA VAL A 180 5.98 12.55 -15.98
C VAL A 180 6.18 11.82 -14.66
N VAL A 181 7.05 10.80 -14.62
CA VAL A 181 7.36 10.06 -13.39
C VAL A 181 7.88 10.99 -12.30
N ALA A 182 8.87 11.84 -12.62
CA ALA A 182 9.46 12.78 -11.67
C ALA A 182 8.47 13.86 -11.19
N THR A 183 7.43 14.16 -11.99
CA THR A 183 6.40 15.14 -11.64
C THR A 183 5.31 14.51 -10.78
N CYS A 184 4.81 13.32 -11.14
CA CYS A 184 3.77 12.61 -10.40
C CYS A 184 4.25 12.07 -9.05
N GLN A 185 5.54 11.79 -8.88
CA GLN A 185 6.12 11.43 -7.57
C GLN A 185 6.14 12.58 -6.56
N LYS A 186 5.91 13.82 -6.99
CA LYS A 186 5.85 14.99 -6.10
C LYS A 186 4.43 15.17 -5.60
N SER A 187 4.28 15.51 -4.32
CA SER A 187 2.98 15.72 -3.66
C SER A 187 2.13 16.85 -4.25
N VAL A 188 2.67 17.66 -5.17
CA VAL A 188 2.02 18.85 -5.73
C VAL A 188 1.97 18.81 -7.26
N TRP A 189 1.81 17.63 -7.86
CA TRP A 189 1.71 17.51 -9.33
C TRP A 189 0.51 18.27 -9.92
N ASN A 190 -0.53 18.53 -9.11
CA ASN A 190 -1.72 19.30 -9.50
C ASN A 190 -1.37 20.68 -10.08
N ASP A 191 -0.32 21.34 -9.57
CA ASP A 191 0.15 22.63 -10.08
C ASP A 191 0.81 22.53 -11.47
N LYS A 192 1.06 21.30 -11.94
CA LYS A 192 1.70 20.95 -13.21
C LYS A 192 0.76 20.23 -14.16
N MET A 193 -0.54 20.20 -13.88
CA MET A 193 -1.54 19.53 -14.72
C MET A 193 -1.45 19.93 -16.20
N GLU A 194 -1.34 21.24 -16.48
CA GLU A 194 -1.20 21.75 -17.86
C GLU A 194 0.08 21.23 -18.54
N ASP A 195 1.20 21.21 -17.80
CA ASP A 195 2.47 20.68 -18.31
C ASP A 195 2.30 19.18 -18.63
N LEU A 196 1.66 18.40 -17.76
CA LEU A 196 1.43 16.96 -17.94
C LEU A 196 0.54 16.66 -19.15
N CYS A 197 -0.55 17.41 -19.33
CA CYS A 197 -1.39 17.31 -20.54
C CYS A 197 -0.59 17.59 -21.81
N GLN A 198 0.27 18.62 -21.80
CA GLN A 198 1.07 18.96 -22.97
C GLN A 198 2.09 17.86 -23.33
N VAL A 199 2.68 17.22 -22.32
CA VAL A 199 3.56 16.08 -22.52
C VAL A 199 2.79 14.89 -23.08
N TYR A 200 1.60 14.60 -22.55
CA TYR A 200 0.73 13.54 -23.06
C TYR A 200 0.37 13.75 -24.54
N GLU A 201 -0.06 14.96 -24.93
CA GLU A 201 -0.35 15.29 -26.32
C GLU A 201 0.87 15.10 -27.25
N THR A 202 2.07 15.38 -26.73
CA THR A 202 3.32 15.18 -27.47
C THR A 202 3.58 13.70 -27.71
N VAL A 203 3.40 12.87 -26.69
CA VAL A 203 3.53 11.41 -26.80
C VAL A 203 2.45 10.82 -27.72
N GLU A 204 1.21 11.31 -27.63
CA GLU A 204 0.14 10.92 -28.55
C GLU A 204 0.52 11.23 -30.00
N LYS A 205 1.03 12.44 -30.28
CA LYS A 205 1.49 12.81 -31.63
C LYS A 205 2.64 11.94 -32.12
N MET A 206 3.58 11.55 -31.26
CA MET A 206 4.64 10.60 -31.65
C MET A 206 4.04 9.26 -32.13
N VAL A 207 2.98 8.80 -31.48
CA VAL A 207 2.31 7.54 -31.83
C VAL A 207 1.46 7.69 -33.10
N VAL A 208 0.73 8.79 -33.26
CA VAL A 208 -0.23 8.99 -34.36
C VAL A 208 0.43 9.51 -35.63
N THR A 209 1.35 10.47 -35.53
CA THR A 209 2.05 11.09 -36.67
C THR A 209 3.58 11.12 -36.49
N PRO A 210 4.25 9.96 -36.37
CA PRO A 210 5.69 9.88 -36.08
C PRO A 210 6.56 10.65 -37.08
N GLU A 211 6.22 10.61 -38.37
CA GLU A 211 7.01 11.26 -39.43
C GLU A 211 7.05 12.80 -39.31
N GLU A 212 5.94 13.41 -38.90
CA GLU A 212 5.85 14.86 -38.69
C GLU A 212 6.72 15.28 -37.51
N VAL A 213 6.67 14.49 -36.43
CA VAL A 213 7.47 14.71 -35.22
C VAL A 213 8.97 14.58 -35.55
N ILE A 214 9.38 13.54 -36.26
CA ILE A 214 10.79 13.35 -36.67
C ILE A 214 11.29 14.54 -37.50
N LYS A 215 10.47 15.06 -38.42
CA LYS A 215 10.83 16.25 -39.22
C LYS A 215 11.02 17.48 -38.34
N THR A 216 10.14 17.69 -37.36
CA THR A 216 10.25 18.83 -36.43
C THR A 216 11.45 18.71 -35.49
N ILE A 217 11.82 17.50 -35.05
CA ILE A 217 13.02 17.26 -34.25
C ILE A 217 14.28 17.66 -35.03
N LYS A 218 14.40 17.18 -36.27
CA LYS A 218 15.54 17.51 -37.15
C LYS A 218 15.68 19.02 -37.39
N GLN A 219 14.56 19.71 -37.66
CA GLN A 219 14.55 21.17 -37.79
C GLN A 219 14.88 21.90 -36.48
N ALA A 220 14.60 21.29 -35.33
CA ALA A 220 14.89 21.89 -34.04
C ALA A 220 16.37 21.79 -33.65
N GLU A 221 17.05 20.73 -34.05
CA GLU A 221 18.49 20.53 -33.86
C GLU A 221 19.34 21.45 -34.76
N GLU A 222 18.80 21.87 -35.91
CA GLU A 222 19.48 22.78 -36.85
C GLU A 222 19.43 24.27 -36.45
N THR A 223 18.69 24.65 -35.39
CA THR A 223 18.62 26.05 -34.93
C THR A 223 19.60 26.30 -33.76
N PRO A 224 20.63 27.15 -33.89
CA PRO A 224 21.59 27.38 -32.81
C PRO A 224 20.91 28.09 -31.63
N ALA A 225 21.03 27.53 -30.42
CA ALA A 225 20.51 28.11 -29.19
C ALA A 225 21.66 28.55 -28.28
N ILE A 226 21.57 29.78 -27.78
CA ILE A 226 22.42 30.33 -26.74
C ILE A 226 22.18 29.52 -25.45
N GLU A 227 23.24 28.89 -24.96
CA GLU A 227 23.27 28.15 -23.70
C GLU A 227 22.99 29.10 -22.53
N ASN A 228 21.89 28.86 -21.82
CA ASN A 228 21.74 29.16 -20.39
C ASN A 228 20.41 28.58 -19.89
N GLY A 229 20.48 27.45 -19.17
CA GLY A 229 19.40 27.00 -18.29
C GLY A 229 19.10 25.50 -18.29
N ASN A 230 19.14 24.90 -17.09
CA ASN A 230 18.57 23.62 -16.62
C ASN A 230 17.79 22.77 -17.66
N GLY A 231 18.10 21.47 -17.77
CA GLY A 231 17.49 20.52 -18.73
C GLY A 231 15.96 20.45 -18.70
N SER A 232 15.31 20.76 -17.58
CA SER A 232 13.83 20.90 -17.52
C SER A 232 13.30 22.06 -18.39
N SER A 233 14.06 23.16 -18.52
CA SER A 233 13.70 24.30 -19.36
C SER A 233 13.89 24.02 -20.85
N GLU A 234 14.90 23.22 -21.20
CA GLU A 234 15.13 22.76 -22.57
C GLU A 234 14.04 21.79 -23.02
N LEU A 235 13.65 20.83 -22.17
CA LEU A 235 12.54 19.94 -22.43
C LEU A 235 11.22 20.71 -22.58
N LYS A 236 10.92 21.64 -21.68
CA LYS A 236 9.75 22.54 -21.83
C LYS A 236 9.77 23.33 -23.14
N ARG A 237 10.94 23.77 -23.60
CA ARG A 237 11.09 24.44 -24.89
C ARG A 237 10.87 23.47 -26.06
N ARG A 238 11.37 22.24 -25.98
CA ARG A 238 11.11 21.19 -26.97
C ARG A 238 9.62 20.84 -27.03
N PHE A 239 8.96 20.63 -25.89
CA PHE A 239 7.50 20.46 -25.80
C PHE A 239 6.75 21.63 -26.44
N LYS A 240 7.12 22.87 -26.09
CA LYS A 240 6.49 24.08 -26.64
C LYS A 240 6.79 24.31 -28.14
N LYS A 241 7.83 23.67 -28.69
CA LYS A 241 8.17 23.73 -30.11
C LYS A 241 7.50 22.60 -30.91
N LEU A 242 7.28 21.45 -30.26
CA LEU A 242 6.54 20.30 -30.78
C LEU A 242 5.02 20.48 -30.68
N SER A 243 4.54 21.36 -29.81
CA SER A 243 3.19 21.91 -29.85
C SER A 243 3.03 22.75 -31.12
N LEU A 244 2.80 22.08 -32.25
CA LEU A 244 2.25 22.65 -33.46
C LEU A 244 1.03 23.51 -33.06
N ASN A 245 1.16 24.82 -33.28
CA ASN A 245 0.17 25.86 -33.03
C ASN A 245 -1.29 25.37 -33.07
N PHE A 246 -1.91 25.11 -31.92
CA PHE A 246 -3.36 25.16 -31.78
C PHE A 246 -3.70 25.70 -30.38
N GLY A 247 -4.50 26.78 -30.35
CA GLY A 247 -4.88 27.49 -29.12
C GLY A 247 -4.49 28.96 -29.05
N GLY A 248 -4.15 29.60 -30.17
CA GLY A 248 -3.81 31.02 -30.25
C GLY A 248 -4.84 31.85 -31.01
N LYS A 249 -6.07 31.99 -30.49
CA LYS A 249 -7.04 33.10 -30.69
C LYS A 249 -8.41 32.64 -30.19
N ASP A 250 -8.85 33.19 -29.05
CA ASP A 250 -10.26 33.34 -28.59
C ASP A 250 -10.42 33.41 -27.05
N LYS A 251 -9.38 33.80 -26.30
CA LYS A 251 -9.53 34.19 -24.88
C LYS A 251 -9.62 35.70 -24.64
N GLN A 252 -9.87 36.52 -25.67
CA GLN A 252 -9.94 37.99 -25.53
C GLN A 252 -11.32 38.64 -25.78
N GLN A 253 -12.37 37.88 -26.06
CA GLN A 253 -13.72 38.43 -26.15
C GLN A 253 -14.71 37.63 -25.32
N HIS A 254 -14.64 37.71 -23.99
CA HIS A 254 -15.79 37.61 -23.08
C HIS A 254 -15.35 37.90 -21.63
N ARG A 255 -14.77 39.08 -21.40
CA ARG A 255 -14.82 39.72 -20.08
C ARG A 255 -15.82 40.88 -20.19
N LYS A 256 -17.11 40.58 -20.06
CA LYS A 256 -18.10 41.57 -19.65
C LYS A 256 -18.19 41.49 -18.12
N SER A 257 -17.97 42.62 -17.48
CA SER A 257 -18.18 42.85 -16.05
C SER A 257 -19.62 42.46 -15.64
N PRO A 258 -19.85 41.93 -14.44
CA PRO A 258 -21.21 41.73 -13.94
C PRO A 258 -21.78 43.05 -13.40
N PRO A 259 -23.07 43.36 -13.64
CA PRO A 259 -23.75 44.43 -12.92
C PRO A 259 -24.20 43.94 -11.53
N LYS A 260 -24.31 44.89 -10.60
CA LYS A 260 -24.78 44.73 -9.23
C LYS A 260 -26.26 44.38 -9.11
N ASP A 261 -26.53 43.66 -8.02
CA ASP A 261 -27.73 43.59 -7.17
C ASP A 261 -28.86 42.56 -7.43
N ARG A 262 -28.95 41.65 -6.43
CA ARG A 262 -30.13 41.18 -5.65
C ARG A 262 -31.01 40.01 -6.16
N LYS A 263 -30.86 38.87 -5.45
CA LYS A 263 -31.81 38.25 -4.47
C LYS A 263 -32.25 36.80 -4.77
N ASP A 264 -31.89 35.92 -3.82
CA ASP A 264 -32.49 34.66 -3.33
C ASP A 264 -33.12 33.65 -4.31
N SER A 265 -32.48 32.49 -4.47
CA SER A 265 -33.12 31.17 -4.31
C SER A 265 -32.05 30.08 -4.17
N VAL A 266 -32.12 29.35 -3.06
CA VAL A 266 -31.30 28.15 -2.77
C VAL A 266 -31.75 27.03 -3.70
N ASP A 267 -30.87 26.58 -4.60
CA ASP A 267 -31.03 25.28 -5.26
C ASP A 267 -29.71 24.52 -5.24
N ASN A 268 -29.81 23.32 -4.68
CA ASN A 268 -28.73 22.41 -4.31
C ASN A 268 -28.37 21.53 -5.53
N PRO A 269 -27.12 21.49 -6.02
CA PRO A 269 -26.77 20.67 -7.18
C PRO A 269 -26.32 19.24 -6.80
N SER A 270 -26.77 18.68 -5.67
CA SER A 270 -26.37 17.34 -5.21
C SER A 270 -27.15 16.18 -5.84
N ARG A 271 -28.04 16.41 -6.82
CA ARG A 271 -28.93 15.36 -7.37
C ARG A 271 -28.47 14.68 -8.65
N SER A 272 -27.28 14.97 -9.18
CA SER A 272 -26.91 14.47 -10.51
C SER A 272 -26.27 13.08 -10.57
N PHE A 273 -25.94 12.45 -9.42
CA PHE A 273 -25.27 11.14 -9.40
C PHE A 273 -26.07 10.00 -8.75
N ALA A 274 -27.19 10.29 -8.07
CA ALA A 274 -28.01 9.26 -7.41
C ALA A 274 -28.62 8.24 -8.41
N SER A 275 -28.84 8.63 -9.67
CA SER A 275 -29.49 7.76 -10.66
C SER A 275 -28.57 6.69 -11.29
N PHE A 276 -27.25 6.75 -11.06
CA PHE A 276 -26.32 5.76 -11.63
C PHE A 276 -26.28 4.45 -10.85
N PHE A 277 -26.52 4.48 -9.54
CA PHE A 277 -26.49 3.29 -8.68
C PHE A 277 -27.85 2.57 -8.58
N ASP A 278 -28.96 3.25 -8.91
CA ASP A 278 -30.30 2.66 -8.83
C ASP A 278 -30.59 1.55 -9.86
N SER A 279 -29.73 1.36 -10.87
CA SER A 279 -30.02 0.45 -11.99
C SER A 279 -29.29 -0.90 -11.98
N LYS A 280 -28.52 -1.27 -10.95
CA LYS A 280 -27.86 -2.61 -10.88
C LYS A 280 -27.82 -3.25 -9.49
N SER A 281 -28.96 -3.34 -8.83
CA SER A 281 -29.22 -4.38 -7.82
C SER A 281 -29.45 -5.74 -8.48
N SER A 282 -28.43 -6.31 -9.15
CA SER A 282 -28.53 -7.66 -9.75
C SER A 282 -27.20 -8.41 -9.93
N ILE A 283 -26.06 -7.91 -9.41
CA ILE A 283 -24.76 -8.60 -9.56
C ILE A 283 -24.47 -9.54 -8.37
N PHE A 284 -25.10 -9.35 -7.21
CA PHE A 284 -24.87 -10.16 -6.00
C PHE A 284 -25.98 -11.17 -5.65
N SER A 285 -27.02 -11.32 -6.48
CA SER A 285 -28.20 -12.15 -6.13
C SER A 285 -28.15 -13.62 -6.57
N LYS A 286 -26.96 -14.23 -6.72
CA LYS A 286 -26.90 -15.66 -7.05
C LYS A 286 -25.67 -16.41 -6.53
N ILE A 287 -25.43 -16.33 -5.22
CA ILE A 287 -24.77 -17.43 -4.49
C ILE A 287 -25.63 -17.73 -3.26
N SER A 288 -26.60 -18.64 -3.43
CA SER A 288 -27.36 -19.20 -2.31
C SER A 288 -26.54 -20.30 -1.65
N PRO A 289 -26.35 -20.30 -0.32
CA PRO A 289 -25.65 -21.36 0.39
C PRO A 289 -26.61 -22.53 0.62
N LYS A 290 -26.81 -23.37 -0.40
CA LYS A 290 -27.44 -24.69 -0.25
C LYS A 290 -26.74 -25.68 -1.17
N ASN A 291 -25.64 -26.25 -0.66
CA ASN A 291 -25.11 -27.60 -0.90
C ASN A 291 -23.60 -27.60 -0.59
N LEU A 292 -23.26 -27.48 0.68
CA LEU A 292 -22.01 -28.03 1.20
C LEU A 292 -22.44 -29.08 2.22
N SER A 293 -22.29 -30.35 1.83
CA SER A 293 -22.39 -31.51 2.71
C SER A 293 -21.51 -31.31 3.95
N PRO A 294 -21.92 -31.82 5.13
CA PRO A 294 -21.11 -31.65 6.33
C PRO A 294 -19.74 -32.31 6.11
N PRO A 295 -18.62 -31.67 6.47
CA PRO A 295 -17.35 -32.37 6.54
C PRO A 295 -17.49 -33.47 7.59
N SER A 296 -17.30 -34.70 7.14
CA SER A 296 -17.08 -35.89 7.96
C SER A 296 -16.03 -35.59 9.02
N SER A 297 -16.37 -35.91 10.28
CA SER A 297 -15.47 -36.10 11.44
C SER A 297 -14.10 -35.42 11.33
N LEU A 298 -13.96 -34.27 11.99
CA LEU A 298 -12.65 -33.72 12.37
C LEU A 298 -11.89 -34.80 13.13
N ASP A 299 -10.91 -35.40 12.47
CA ASP A 299 -9.86 -36.18 13.12
C ASP A 299 -9.09 -35.20 14.01
N GLU A 300 -9.11 -35.46 15.32
CA GLU A 300 -8.19 -34.83 16.25
C GLU A 300 -6.77 -35.25 15.86
N SER A 301 -5.93 -34.31 15.41
CA SER A 301 -4.45 -34.28 15.54
C SER A 301 -3.77 -33.73 14.28
N ASP A 302 -3.87 -32.42 14.06
CA ASP A 302 -3.09 -31.71 13.02
C ASP A 302 -2.04 -30.78 13.65
N TRP A 303 -1.40 -31.25 14.72
CA TRP A 303 -0.28 -30.55 15.35
C TRP A 303 1.03 -31.07 14.76
N THR A 304 1.74 -30.21 14.02
CA THR A 304 3.09 -30.52 13.53
C THR A 304 4.09 -30.38 14.67
N LEU A 305 4.82 -31.46 14.96
CA LEU A 305 5.94 -31.48 15.90
C LEU A 305 7.10 -30.65 15.35
N VAL A 306 7.66 -29.77 16.18
CA VAL A 306 8.86 -28.96 15.88
C VAL A 306 10.13 -29.74 16.16
#